data_AF-A0A314XS32-F1
#
_entry.id   AF-A0A314XS32-F1
#
_cell.length_a   1.000
_cell.length_b   1.000
_cell.length_c   1.000
_cell.angle_alpha   90.00
_cell.angle_beta   90.00
_cell.angle_gamma   90.00
#
_symmetry.space_group_name_H-M   'P 1'
#
loop_
_entity.id
_entity.type
_entity.pdbx_description
1 polymer ?
#
loop_
_entity_poly.entity_id
_entity_poly.type
_entity_poly.pdbx_seq_one_letter_code
_entity_poly.pdbx_strand_id
1 'polypeptide(L)' 'MGFRYIGVDEKEDVQLFYYFVESERNPRDDPLMLWLTGGPTCSGLSGLAFEIGPMKFNMVEYNGSLPTFVINPYSWTKAR' A
#
# COMPACT_ATOMS: atom_id res chain seq x y z
N MET A 1 -2.77 3.33 8.49
CA MET A 1 -1.74 3.10 7.46
C MET A 1 -0.49 3.87 7.83
N GLY A 2 0.63 3.18 7.94
CA GLY A 2 1.95 3.76 8.17
C GLY A 2 2.89 3.49 7.01
N PHE A 3 4.01 4.20 6.97
CA PHE A 3 5.11 3.92 6.05
C PHE A 3 6.45 4.05 6.77
N ARG A 4 7.46 3.33 6.29
CA ARG A 4 8.80 3.37 6.86
C ARG A 4 9.86 2.89 5.86
N TYR A 5 11.10 3.25 6.11
CA TYR A 5 12.28 2.70 5.45
C TYR A 5 12.98 1.68 6.36
N ILE A 6 13.53 0.62 5.76
CA ILE A 6 14.35 -0.38 6.45
C ILE A 6 15.65 -0.60 5.68
N GLY A 7 16.78 -0.53 6.38
CA GLY A 7 18.08 -0.91 5.84
C GLY A 7 18.14 -2.42 5.62
N VAL A 8 18.67 -2.85 4.46
CA VAL A 8 18.75 -4.28 4.10
C VAL A 8 20.17 -4.80 3.96
N ASP A 9 21.15 -3.94 4.12
CA ASP A 9 22.57 -4.26 4.18
C ASP A 9 23.16 -3.84 5.53
N GLU A 10 24.31 -4.41 5.89
CA GLU A 10 24.95 -4.16 7.19
C GLU A 10 25.31 -2.69 7.42
N LYS A 11 25.59 -1.96 6.33
CA LYS A 11 25.92 -0.53 6.38
C LYS A 11 24.69 0.37 6.29
N GLU A 12 23.52 -0.21 6.06
CA GLU A 12 22.27 0.50 5.80
C GLU A 12 22.35 1.46 4.59
N ASP A 13 23.27 1.23 3.63
CA ASP A 13 23.41 2.01 2.40
C ASP A 13 22.22 1.78 1.44
N VAL A 14 21.55 0.62 1.55
CA VAL A 14 20.35 0.28 0.76
C VAL A 14 19.13 0.28 1.67
N GLN A 15 18.16 1.14 1.34
CA GLN A 15 16.93 1.31 2.09
C GLN A 15 15.72 0.85 1.26
N LEU A 16 14.95 -0.10 1.80
CA LEU A 16 13.65 -0.47 1.23
C LEU A 16 12.55 0.34 1.91
N PHE A 17 11.66 0.91 1.09
CA PHE A 17 10.45 1.57 1.57
C PHE A 17 9.28 0.58 1.58
N TYR A 18 8.43 0.64 2.61
CA TYR A 18 7.18 -0.11 2.65
C TYR A 18 6.01 0.71 3.21
N TYR A 19 4.81 0.31 2.80
CA TYR A 19 3.54 0.71 3.40
C TYR A 19 3.01 -0.43 4.26
N PHE A 20 2.51 -0.12 5.46
CA PHE A 20 1.84 -1.08 6.32
C PHE A 20 0.40 -0.64 6.59
N VAL A 21 -0.53 -1.58 6.38
CA VAL A 21 -1.96 -1.38 6.64
C VAL A 21 -2.42 -2.53 7.52
N GLU A 22 -2.98 -2.21 8.68
CA GLU A 22 -3.58 -3.19 9.56
C GLU A 22 -4.87 -3.73 8.96
N SER A 23 -5.22 -4.96 9.32
CA SER A 23 -6.52 -5.53 8.97
C SER A 23 -7.66 -4.66 9.51
N GLU A 24 -8.72 -4.50 8.74
CA GLU A 24 -9.94 -3.82 9.19
C GLU A 24 -10.84 -4.77 10.01
N ARG A 25 -10.49 -6.05 10.13
CA ARG A 25 -11.23 -7.05 10.91
C ARG A 25 -10.63 -7.24 12.30
N ASN A 26 -9.58 -8.06 12.43
CA ASN A 26 -8.91 -8.32 13.70
C ASN A 26 -7.38 -8.38 13.49
N PRO A 27 -6.69 -7.23 13.56
CA PRO A 27 -5.24 -7.13 13.36
C PRO A 27 -4.38 -8.06 14.21
N ARG A 28 -4.90 -8.55 15.34
CA ARG A 28 -4.15 -9.43 16.25
C ARG A 28 -4.16 -10.89 15.81
N ASP A 29 -5.24 -11.34 15.16
CA ASP A 29 -5.45 -12.74 14.80
C ASP A 29 -5.36 -12.98 13.28
N ASP A 30 -5.49 -11.92 12.49
CA ASP A 30 -5.43 -12.00 11.03
C ASP A 30 -3.99 -12.18 10.54
N PRO A 31 -3.77 -12.92 9.44
CA PRO A 31 -2.43 -13.20 8.95
C PRO A 31 -1.73 -11.97 8.39
N LEU A 32 -0.39 -11.95 8.46
CA LEU A 32 0.43 -10.97 7.76
C LEU A 32 0.54 -11.34 6.28
N MET A 33 0.30 -10.36 5.40
CA MET A 33 0.44 -10.51 3.95
C MET A 33 1.49 -9.54 3.41
N LEU A 34 2.46 -10.05 2.67
CA LEU A 34 3.42 -9.25 1.90
C LEU A 34 2.98 -9.21 0.44
N TRP A 35 2.76 -8.01 -0.10
CA TRP A 35 2.42 -7.81 -1.50
C TRP A 35 3.57 -7.14 -2.25
N LEU A 36 3.95 -7.71 -3.39
CA LEU A 36 5.00 -7.21 -4.26
C LEU A 36 4.42 -7.01 -5.65
N THR A 37 4.47 -5.78 -6.16
CA THR A 37 4.14 -5.49 -7.54
C THR A 37 5.24 -6.08 -8.45
N GLY A 38 4.83 -6.69 -9.57
CA GLY A 38 5.74 -7.29 -10.55
C GLY A 38 6.37 -6.28 -11.51
N GLY A 39 6.86 -6.81 -12.64
CA GLY A 39 7.80 -6.12 -13.54
C GLY A 39 9.17 -5.96 -12.89
N PRO A 40 10.15 -5.39 -13.58
CA PRO A 40 11.29 -4.76 -12.92
C PRO A 40 10.89 -3.32 -12.56
N THR A 41 11.25 -2.86 -11.36
CA THR A 41 11.20 -1.44 -10.91
C THR A 41 9.83 -0.79 -10.65
N CYS A 42 8.70 -1.46 -10.85
CA CYS A 42 7.40 -0.89 -10.48
C CYS A 42 7.26 -0.75 -8.95
N SER A 43 6.80 0.41 -8.49
CA SER A 43 6.61 0.67 -7.07
C SER A 43 5.43 -0.12 -6.49
N GLY A 44 5.60 -0.67 -5.28
CA GLY A 44 4.51 -1.29 -4.52
C GLY A 44 3.33 -0.35 -4.23
N LEU A 45 3.51 0.97 -4.38
CA LEU A 45 2.41 1.94 -4.32
C LEU A 45 1.32 1.65 -5.35
N SER A 46 1.66 1.08 -6.52
CA SER A 46 0.65 0.76 -7.54
C SER A 46 -0.34 -0.29 -7.03
N GLY A 47 0.17 -1.36 -6.39
CA GLY A 47 -0.66 -2.41 -5.82
C GLY A 47 -1.53 -1.88 -4.69
N LEU A 48 -1.00 -0.97 -3.88
CA LEU A 48 -1.75 -0.32 -2.82
C LEU A 48 -2.87 0.59 -3.37
N ALA A 49 -2.58 1.44 -4.36
CA ALA A 49 -3.51 2.49 -4.79
C ALA A 49 -4.47 2.09 -5.92
N PHE A 50 -4.13 1.07 -6.72
CA PHE A 50 -4.89 0.68 -7.90
C PHE A 50 -5.38 -0.76 -7.87
N GLU A 51 -4.92 -1.59 -6.93
CA GLU A 51 -5.27 -3.01 -6.88
C GLU A 51 -5.96 -3.34 -5.53
N ILE A 52 -5.18 -3.70 -4.51
CA ILE A 52 -5.67 -4.40 -3.32
C ILE A 52 -5.86 -3.51 -2.08
N GLY A 53 -5.32 -2.30 -2.07
CA GLY A 53 -5.30 -1.46 -0.87
C GLY A 53 -6.64 -0.84 -0.51
N PRO A 54 -6.73 -0.23 0.70
CA PRO A 54 -7.98 0.25 1.31
C PRO A 54 -8.54 1.52 0.66
N MET A 55 -7.70 2.22 -0.10
CA MET A 55 -8.02 3.50 -0.73
C MET A 55 -7.49 3.49 -2.15
N LYS A 56 -8.27 4.10 -3.06
CA LYS A 56 -7.89 4.30 -4.45
C LYS A 56 -7.96 5.78 -4.81
N PHE A 57 -7.17 6.18 -5.80
CA PHE A 57 -7.29 7.52 -6.35
C PHE A 57 -8.69 7.74 -6.92
N ASN A 58 -9.23 8.93 -6.66
CA ASN A 58 -10.45 9.38 -7.30
C ASN A 58 -10.10 9.80 -8.74
N MET A 59 -10.50 8.98 -9.71
CA MET A 59 -10.18 9.16 -11.12
C MET A 59 -11.13 10.19 -11.75
N VAL A 60 -10.87 11.46 -11.48
CA VAL A 60 -11.57 12.62 -12.07
C VAL A 60 -10.60 13.42 -12.93
N GLU A 61 -11.14 14.24 -13.83
CA GLU A 61 -10.32 15.13 -14.65
C GLU A 61 -9.49 16.06 -13.76
N TYR A 62 -8.19 16.16 -14.05
CA TYR A 62 -7.27 16.94 -13.24
C TYR A 62 -7.52 18.44 -13.45
N ASN A 63 -7.94 19.11 -12.38
CA ASN A 63 -8.29 20.53 -12.37
C ASN A 63 -7.23 21.42 -11.69
N GLY A 64 -6.03 20.89 -11.43
CA GLY A 64 -4.96 21.60 -10.71
C GLY A 64 -5.02 21.48 -9.18
N SER A 65 -6.06 20.86 -8.61
CA SER A 65 -6.14 20.57 -7.18
C SER A 65 -5.43 19.26 -6.80
N LEU A 66 -5.22 19.05 -5.50
CA LEU A 66 -4.64 17.80 -5.01
C LEU A 66 -5.54 16.60 -5.37
N PRO A 67 -4.94 15.46 -5.78
CA PRO A 67 -5.72 14.25 -6.01
C PRO A 67 -6.44 13.85 -4.72
N THR A 68 -7.68 13.41 -4.86
CA THR A 68 -8.48 12.90 -3.76
C THR A 68 -8.50 11.39 -3.77
N PHE A 69 -8.87 10.79 -2.64
CA PHE A 69 -9.00 9.34 -2.50
C PHE A 69 -10.44 8.96 -2.21
N VAL A 70 -10.81 7.76 -2.64
CA VAL A 70 -12.06 7.11 -2.25
C VAL A 70 -11.74 5.74 -1.64
N ILE A 71 -12.61 5.27 -0.74
CA ILE A 71 -12.45 3.96 -0.10
C ILE A 71 -12.63 2.86 -1.16
N ASN A 72 -11.79 1.83 -1.08
CA ASN A 72 -11.95 0.61 -1.85
C ASN A 72 -12.80 -0.40 -1.05
N PRO A 73 -14.08 -0.64 -1.41
CA PRO A 73 -14.93 -1.58 -0.68
C PRO A 73 -14.45 -3.03 -0.80
N TYR A 74 -13.62 -3.36 -1.79
CA TYR A 74 -13.10 -4.70 -2.06
C TYR A 74 -11.62 -4.85 -1.65
N SER A 75 -11.14 -3.98 -0.77
CA SER A 75 -9.76 -4.08 -0.30
C SER A 75 -9.51 -5.39 0.44
N TRP A 76 -8.30 -5.92 0.26
CA TRP A 76 -7.86 -7.14 0.91
C TRP A 76 -7.64 -6.97 2.42
N THR A 77 -7.58 -5.73 2.92
CA THR A 77 -7.58 -5.44 4.36
C THR A 77 -8.90 -5.80 5.05
N LYS A 78 -9.96 -6.06 4.27
CA LYS A 78 -11.28 -6.50 4.76
C LYS A 78 -11.49 -8.01 4.63
N ALA A 79 -10.49 -8.77 4.17
CA ALA A 79 -10.64 -10.18 3.82
C ALA A 79 -11.08 -11.03 5.04
N ARG A 80 -11.92 -12.04 4.75
CA ARG A 80 -12.43 -13.03 5.71
C ARG A 80 -11.52 -14.24 5.79
#